data_AF-A0AAD5STA3-F1
#
_entry.id   AF-A0AAD5STA3-F1
#
_cell.length_a   1.000
_cell.length_b   1.000
_cell.length_c   1.000
_cell.angle_alpha   90.00
_cell.angle_beta   90.00
_cell.angle_gamma   90.00
#
_symmetry.space_group_name_H-M   'P 1'
#
loop_
_entity.id
_entity.type
_entity.pdbx_description
1 polymer ?
#
loop_
_entity_poly.entity_id
_entity_poly.type
_entity_poly.pdbx_seq_one_letter_code
_entity_poly.pdbx_strand_id
1 'polypeptide(L)'
;MGKNDSKRKLKYEFTFGNFFSALENFPDLVKGHESTLEEIRSMIETEIEKPFTEGNEEYGLIHGDLWSGNILIPNSGWQVDKDASENTLHVIDWEFAQFSHRSTDFGQLIGDLYERKVFGNLENGVQVMEGLIDGYGPLSDEMAFRTAMYVGMHLVIYYLRRPMSGPRVVSEEAIVAGLTIGRDFMVKAWAKDREFFEGSELASLFTVAG
;
A
#
# COMPACT_ATOMS: atom_id res chain seq x y z
N MET A 1 -6.14 26.06 10.37
CA MET A 1 -5.47 24.93 9.69
C MET A 1 -3.98 25.16 9.76
N GLY A 2 -3.30 24.49 10.68
CA GLY A 2 -1.87 24.70 10.98
C GLY A 2 -1.50 23.91 12.24
N LYS A 3 -0.41 23.13 12.18
CA LYS A 3 0.04 22.06 13.11
C LYS A 3 -0.41 20.62 12.79
N ASN A 4 -0.46 20.21 11.51
CA ASN A 4 -0.67 18.79 11.14
C ASN A 4 0.65 17.98 10.98
N ASP A 5 1.81 18.61 11.26
CA ASP A 5 3.13 17.98 11.08
C ASP A 5 3.33 16.76 11.98
N SER A 6 2.79 16.76 13.20
CA SER A 6 2.97 15.64 14.13
C SER A 6 2.26 14.37 13.64
N LYS A 7 1.02 14.48 13.13
CA LYS A 7 0.28 13.34 12.57
C LYS A 7 0.96 12.78 11.33
N ARG A 8 1.49 13.67 10.50
CA ARG A 8 2.21 13.30 9.28
C ARG A 8 3.51 12.54 9.59
N LYS A 9 4.30 13.07 10.54
CA LYS A 9 5.50 12.40 11.05
C LYS A 9 5.16 11.05 11.66
N LEU A 10 4.12 10.99 12.49
CA LEU A 10 3.66 9.74 13.08
C LEU A 10 3.23 8.70 12.02
N LYS A 11 2.48 9.12 10.98
CA LYS A 11 2.10 8.22 9.89
C LYS A 11 3.31 7.73 9.11
N TYR A 12 4.30 8.60 8.86
CA TYR A 12 5.55 8.20 8.24
C TYR A 12 6.31 7.17 9.08
N GLU A 13 6.47 7.42 10.38
CA GLU A 13 7.13 6.50 11.31
C GLU A 13 6.47 5.12 11.26
N PHE A 14 5.13 5.06 11.28
CA PHE A 14 4.41 3.80 11.21
C PHE A 14 4.46 3.08 9.86
N THR A 15 4.75 3.80 8.78
CA THR A 15 4.81 3.23 7.42
C THR A 15 6.27 3.01 7.01
N PHE A 16 6.90 4.03 6.43
CA PHE A 16 8.24 3.92 5.87
C PHE A 16 9.34 3.83 6.94
N GLY A 17 9.16 4.44 8.12
CA GLY A 17 10.08 4.24 9.24
C GLY A 17 10.15 2.76 9.64
N ASN A 18 8.98 2.19 9.92
CA ASN A 18 8.81 0.77 10.20
C ASN A 18 9.29 -0.16 9.07
N PHE A 19 9.12 0.25 7.81
CA PHE A 19 9.64 -0.50 6.66
C PHE A 19 11.15 -0.68 6.77
N PHE A 20 11.90 0.41 6.98
CA PHE A 20 13.34 0.33 7.10
C PHE A 20 13.77 -0.43 8.36
N SER A 21 13.10 -0.22 9.50
CA SER A 21 13.37 -0.99 10.72
C SER A 21 13.10 -2.48 10.58
N ALA A 22 12.11 -2.88 9.78
CA ALA A 22 11.87 -4.29 9.48
C ALA A 22 13.04 -4.88 8.67
N LEU A 23 13.54 -4.17 7.65
CA LEU A 23 14.65 -4.62 6.82
C LEU A 23 15.98 -4.77 7.58
N GLU A 24 16.19 -4.02 8.66
CA GLU A 24 17.37 -4.17 9.53
C GLU A 24 17.49 -5.58 10.14
N ASN A 25 16.37 -6.29 10.28
CA ASN A 25 16.35 -7.67 10.77
C ASN A 25 16.74 -8.70 9.69
N PHE A 26 16.87 -8.27 8.42
CA PHE A 26 17.09 -9.14 7.27
C PHE A 26 18.14 -8.54 6.32
N PRO A 27 19.43 -8.49 6.73
CA PRO A 27 20.49 -7.86 5.95
C PRO A 27 20.67 -8.49 4.55
N ASP A 28 20.37 -9.78 4.39
CA ASP A 28 20.43 -10.45 3.09
C ASP A 28 19.38 -9.94 2.10
N LEU A 29 18.24 -9.38 2.56
CA LEU A 29 17.24 -8.74 1.69
C LEU A 29 17.68 -7.34 1.24
N VAL A 30 18.57 -6.69 2.01
CA VAL A 30 19.09 -5.35 1.72
C VAL A 30 20.30 -5.43 0.77
N LYS A 31 21.07 -6.52 0.86
CA LYS A 31 22.29 -6.73 0.09
C LYS A 31 22.06 -6.57 -1.42
N GLY A 32 22.82 -5.66 -2.04
CA GLY A 32 22.73 -5.35 -3.47
C GLY A 32 21.68 -4.30 -3.85
N HIS A 33 20.91 -3.81 -2.88
CA HIS A 33 19.87 -2.79 -3.07
C HIS A 33 20.07 -1.56 -2.17
N GLU A 34 21.20 -1.47 -1.46
CA GLU A 34 21.49 -0.44 -0.46
C GLU A 34 21.30 0.97 -1.02
N SER A 35 21.90 1.25 -2.19
CA SER A 35 21.82 2.57 -2.84
C SER A 35 20.38 2.93 -3.18
N THR A 36 19.63 2.00 -3.77
CA THR A 36 18.24 2.23 -4.16
C THR A 36 17.35 2.46 -2.94
N LEU A 37 17.51 1.66 -1.88
CA LEU A 37 16.73 1.83 -0.66
C LEU A 37 17.04 3.16 0.05
N GLU A 38 18.28 3.63 0.00
CA GLU A 38 18.67 4.93 0.54
C GLU A 38 18.13 6.11 -0.29
N GLU A 39 18.11 5.99 -1.61
CA GLU A 39 17.46 6.97 -2.50
C GLU A 39 15.96 7.09 -2.21
N ILE A 40 15.29 5.94 -2.03
CA ILE A 40 13.87 5.88 -1.67
C ILE A 40 13.65 6.54 -0.30
N ARG A 41 14.49 6.23 0.69
CA ARG A 41 14.44 6.87 2.01
C ARG A 41 14.52 8.39 1.90
N SER A 42 15.56 8.87 1.20
CA SER A 42 15.81 10.31 1.01
C SER A 42 14.65 11.00 0.32
N MET A 43 14.05 10.35 -0.68
CA MET A 43 12.88 10.88 -1.39
C MET A 43 11.68 11.02 -0.45
N ILE A 44 11.38 10.00 0.37
CA ILE A 44 10.24 10.04 1.28
C ILE A 44 10.45 11.08 2.38
N GLU A 45 11.67 11.18 2.94
CA GLU A 45 12.02 12.21 3.92
C GLU A 45 11.81 13.62 3.35
N THR A 46 12.26 13.84 2.12
CA THR A 46 12.04 15.11 1.40
C THR A 46 10.56 15.38 1.20
N GLU A 47 9.76 14.35 0.88
CA GLU A 47 8.31 14.52 0.71
C GLU A 47 7.66 15.00 2.01
N ILE A 48 7.94 14.39 3.16
CA ILE A 48 7.36 14.75 4.48
C ILE A 48 7.56 16.22 4.83
N GLU A 49 8.69 16.80 4.43
CA GLU A 49 9.01 18.19 4.73
C GLU A 49 8.30 19.18 3.81
N LYS A 50 7.79 18.75 2.65
CA LYS A 50 7.10 19.63 1.71
C LYS A 50 5.81 20.16 2.32
N PRO A 51 5.63 21.50 2.40
CA PRO A 51 4.35 22.08 2.80
C PRO A 51 3.32 21.85 1.68
N PHE A 52 2.28 21.08 1.96
CA PHE A 52 1.18 20.91 1.00
C PHE A 52 0.21 22.07 1.14
N THR A 53 0.26 22.97 0.19
CA THR A 53 -0.62 24.16 0.17
C THR A 53 -1.72 24.06 -0.89
N GLU A 54 -1.57 23.21 -1.91
CA GLU A 54 -2.55 23.02 -2.99
C GLU A 54 -2.55 21.55 -3.48
N GLY A 55 -3.73 21.04 -3.86
CA GLY A 55 -3.88 19.71 -4.45
C GLY A 55 -3.75 19.73 -5.97
N ASN A 56 -3.37 18.62 -6.56
CA ASN A 56 -3.33 18.40 -8.00
C ASN A 56 -3.90 16.99 -8.33
N GLU A 57 -3.54 16.42 -9.48
CA GLU A 57 -3.98 15.08 -9.86
C GLU A 57 -3.41 14.01 -8.92
N GLU A 58 -2.13 14.08 -8.53
CA GLU A 58 -1.48 13.08 -7.67
C GLU A 58 -1.62 13.33 -6.17
N TYR A 59 -1.79 14.59 -5.75
CA TYR A 59 -1.81 15.05 -4.37
C TYR A 59 -3.17 15.64 -3.99
N GLY A 60 -3.67 15.28 -2.82
CA GLY A 60 -4.94 15.78 -2.32
C GLY A 60 -5.20 15.36 -0.88
N LEU A 61 -6.42 15.59 -0.43
CA LEU A 61 -6.87 15.07 0.85
C LEU A 61 -6.95 13.54 0.77
N ILE A 62 -6.23 12.86 1.65
CA ILE A 62 -6.27 11.42 1.86
C ILE A 62 -6.89 11.11 3.22
N HIS A 63 -7.42 9.90 3.36
CA HIS A 63 -7.83 9.28 4.62
C HIS A 63 -6.62 9.08 5.55
N GLY A 64 -5.49 8.64 5.00
CA GLY A 64 -4.25 8.42 5.75
C GLY A 64 -4.20 7.11 6.53
N ASP A 65 -5.25 6.29 6.46
CA ASP A 65 -5.27 4.94 7.03
C ASP A 65 -6.35 4.06 6.34
N LEU A 66 -6.39 4.07 5.02
CA LEU A 66 -7.43 3.39 4.26
C LEU A 66 -7.10 1.91 4.02
N TRP A 67 -7.29 1.07 5.02
CA TRP A 67 -7.23 -0.40 4.90
C TRP A 67 -8.62 -1.02 4.99
N SER A 68 -8.78 -2.30 4.63
CA SER A 68 -10.12 -2.91 4.56
C SER A 68 -10.85 -2.96 5.91
N GLY A 69 -10.14 -2.85 7.04
CA GLY A 69 -10.74 -2.75 8.37
C GLY A 69 -11.52 -1.44 8.60
N ASN A 70 -11.21 -0.39 7.84
CA ASN A 70 -11.85 0.93 7.93
C ASN A 70 -12.97 1.13 6.89
N ILE A 71 -13.34 0.05 6.18
CA ILE A 71 -14.43 0.05 5.20
C ILE A 71 -15.54 -0.88 5.69
N LEU A 72 -16.67 -0.30 6.06
CA LEU A 72 -17.85 -1.04 6.49
C LEU A 72 -18.74 -1.37 5.30
N ILE A 73 -19.21 -2.62 5.26
CA ILE A 73 -20.15 -3.11 4.26
C ILE A 73 -21.48 -3.52 4.94
N PRO A 74 -22.63 -3.31 4.28
CA PRO A 74 -23.90 -3.81 4.76
C PRO A 74 -23.89 -5.34 4.88
N ASN A 75 -24.49 -5.87 5.96
CA ASN A 75 -24.64 -7.31 6.15
C ASN A 75 -25.65 -7.96 5.18
N SER A 76 -26.36 -7.16 4.38
CA SER A 76 -27.24 -7.64 3.32
C SER A 76 -26.49 -8.29 2.14
N GLY A 77 -25.16 -8.14 2.08
CA GLY A 77 -24.34 -8.60 0.96
C GLY A 77 -24.54 -7.78 -0.31
N TRP A 78 -23.70 -8.03 -1.32
CA TRP A 78 -23.80 -7.37 -2.62
C TRP A 78 -25.07 -7.79 -3.35
N GLN A 79 -25.84 -6.81 -3.83
CA GLN A 79 -27.07 -7.02 -4.58
C GLN A 79 -26.82 -6.70 -6.06
N VAL A 80 -26.76 -7.73 -6.91
CA VAL A 80 -26.44 -7.59 -8.35
C VAL A 80 -27.56 -6.87 -9.12
N ASP A 81 -28.81 -7.07 -8.72
CA ASP A 81 -30.00 -6.60 -9.46
C ASP A 81 -30.57 -5.27 -8.93
N LYS A 82 -29.84 -4.58 -8.05
CA LYS A 82 -30.30 -3.33 -7.44
C LYS A 82 -29.47 -2.12 -7.88
N ASP A 83 -30.07 -0.94 -7.77
CA ASP A 83 -29.37 0.32 -8.02
C ASP A 83 -28.07 0.38 -7.20
N ALA A 84 -26.99 0.87 -7.80
CA ALA A 84 -25.67 0.95 -7.16
C ALA A 84 -25.69 1.71 -5.82
N SER A 85 -26.66 2.60 -5.61
CA SER A 85 -26.90 3.32 -4.35
C SER A 85 -27.32 2.42 -3.18
N GLU A 86 -27.72 1.18 -3.44
CA GLU A 86 -28.03 0.19 -2.41
C GLU A 86 -26.82 -0.66 -2.00
N ASN A 87 -25.75 -0.67 -2.81
CA ASN A 87 -24.47 -1.31 -2.47
C ASN A 87 -23.51 -0.26 -1.87
N THR A 88 -23.86 0.26 -0.70
CA THR A 88 -23.11 1.34 -0.05
C THR A 88 -21.87 0.83 0.70
N LEU A 89 -20.74 1.52 0.57
CA LEU A 89 -19.57 1.35 1.43
C LEU A 89 -19.46 2.56 2.36
N HIS A 90 -19.10 2.34 3.62
CA HIS A 90 -18.87 3.43 4.58
C HIS A 90 -17.41 3.44 5.05
N VAL A 91 -16.71 4.55 4.79
CA VAL A 91 -15.34 4.77 5.26
C VAL A 91 -15.35 5.47 6.61
N ILE A 92 -14.70 4.86 7.60
CA ILE A 92 -14.62 5.33 8.98
C ILE A 92 -13.17 5.60 9.39
N ASP A 93 -12.96 6.22 10.56
CA ASP A 93 -11.65 6.40 11.18
C ASP A 93 -10.70 7.40 10.47
N TRP A 94 -11.21 8.61 10.23
CA TRP A 94 -10.51 9.70 9.54
C TRP A 94 -9.42 10.40 10.37
N GLU A 95 -8.88 9.76 11.42
CA GLU A 95 -7.98 10.44 12.38
C GLU A 95 -6.62 10.85 11.79
N PHE A 96 -6.19 10.14 10.73
CA PHE A 96 -4.97 10.40 9.96
C PHE A 96 -5.19 11.23 8.69
N ALA A 97 -6.40 11.80 8.52
CA ALA A 97 -6.72 12.58 7.33
C ALA A 97 -5.79 13.78 7.16
N GLN A 98 -5.18 13.88 5.99
CA GLN A 98 -4.15 14.89 5.69
C GLN A 98 -4.01 15.09 4.18
N PHE A 99 -3.30 16.16 3.78
CA PHE A 99 -2.87 16.29 2.39
C PHE A 99 -1.62 15.45 2.17
N SER A 100 -1.64 14.60 1.14
CA SER A 100 -0.51 13.77 0.72
C SER A 100 -0.73 13.27 -0.71
N HIS A 101 0.20 12.47 -1.22
CA HIS A 101 0.00 11.75 -2.46
C HIS A 101 -1.14 10.72 -2.30
N ARG A 102 -2.08 10.70 -3.25
CA ARG A 102 -3.23 9.78 -3.30
C ARG A 102 -2.86 8.30 -3.28
N SER A 103 -1.66 7.94 -3.74
CA SER A 103 -1.13 6.58 -3.69
C SER A 103 -0.99 6.04 -2.27
N THR A 104 -0.97 6.92 -1.25
CA THR A 104 -0.97 6.54 0.16
C THR A 104 -2.19 5.67 0.49
N ASP A 105 -3.40 6.14 0.18
CA ASP A 105 -4.63 5.41 0.51
C ASP A 105 -4.83 4.22 -0.42
N PHE A 106 -4.62 4.43 -1.72
CA PHE A 106 -4.88 3.40 -2.72
C PHE A 106 -3.89 2.24 -2.57
N GLY A 107 -2.60 2.53 -2.39
CA GLY A 107 -1.57 1.54 -2.10
C GLY A 107 -1.72 0.88 -0.74
N GLN A 108 -2.24 1.58 0.28
CA GLN A 108 -2.56 0.96 1.56
C GLN A 108 -3.70 -0.06 1.44
N LEU A 109 -4.76 0.27 0.72
CA LEU A 109 -5.90 -0.63 0.53
C LEU A 109 -5.50 -1.87 -0.30
N ILE A 110 -4.76 -1.67 -1.39
CA ILE A 110 -4.23 -2.76 -2.24
C ILE A 110 -3.23 -3.60 -1.45
N GLY A 111 -2.32 -2.96 -0.72
CA GLY A 111 -1.33 -3.63 0.11
C GLY A 111 -1.95 -4.50 1.19
N ASP A 112 -3.02 -4.03 1.83
CA ASP A 112 -3.80 -4.77 2.82
C ASP A 112 -4.46 -6.04 2.22
N LEU A 113 -5.02 -5.94 1.00
CA LEU A 113 -5.59 -7.10 0.29
C LEU A 113 -4.49 -8.09 -0.13
N TYR A 114 -3.39 -7.58 -0.69
CA TYR A 114 -2.28 -8.39 -1.16
C TYR A 114 -1.56 -9.11 -0.01
N GLU A 115 -1.43 -8.45 1.15
CA GLU A 115 -0.91 -9.08 2.36
C GLU A 115 -1.73 -10.31 2.78
N ARG A 116 -3.06 -10.26 2.67
CA ARG A 116 -3.93 -11.41 2.98
C ARG A 116 -3.72 -12.56 2.00
N LYS A 117 -3.35 -12.29 0.75
CA LYS A 117 -2.95 -13.31 -0.21
C LYS A 117 -1.60 -13.92 0.19
N VAL A 118 -0.59 -13.08 0.42
CA VAL A 118 0.80 -13.51 0.71
C VAL A 118 0.91 -14.28 2.02
N PHE A 119 0.29 -13.79 3.09
CA PHE A 119 0.46 -14.34 4.44
C PHE A 119 -0.79 -15.04 4.99
N GLY A 120 -1.97 -14.76 4.45
CA GLY A 120 -3.26 -15.28 4.93
C GLY A 120 -3.88 -16.39 4.07
N ASN A 121 -3.23 -16.76 2.95
CA ASN A 121 -3.74 -17.72 1.96
C ASN A 121 -5.17 -17.40 1.46
N LEU A 122 -5.52 -16.12 1.40
CA LEU A 122 -6.81 -15.68 0.86
C LEU A 122 -6.71 -15.64 -0.67
N GLU A 123 -7.05 -16.76 -1.30
CA GLU A 123 -7.00 -16.92 -2.76
C GLU A 123 -7.79 -15.86 -3.51
N ASN A 124 -8.92 -15.41 -2.95
CA ASN A 124 -9.79 -14.40 -3.56
C ASN A 124 -9.26 -12.95 -3.41
N GLY A 125 -8.15 -12.74 -2.71
CA GLY A 125 -7.60 -11.40 -2.44
C GLY A 125 -7.18 -10.67 -3.71
N VAL A 126 -6.69 -11.41 -4.71
CA VAL A 126 -6.24 -10.84 -5.99
C VAL A 126 -7.42 -10.35 -6.83
N GLN A 127 -8.51 -11.11 -6.92
CA GLN A 127 -9.69 -10.70 -7.70
C GLN A 127 -10.38 -9.47 -7.11
N VAL A 128 -10.43 -9.36 -5.77
CA VAL A 128 -10.96 -8.16 -5.11
C VAL A 128 -10.06 -6.96 -5.39
N MET A 129 -8.74 -7.16 -5.35
CA MET A 129 -7.76 -6.13 -5.69
C MET A 129 -7.88 -5.68 -7.15
N GLU A 130 -8.03 -6.60 -8.10
CA GLU A 130 -8.23 -6.28 -9.52
C GLU A 130 -9.52 -5.50 -9.75
N GLY A 131 -10.64 -5.91 -9.14
CA GLY A 131 -11.90 -5.17 -9.21
C GLY A 131 -11.82 -3.78 -8.58
N LEU A 132 -11.04 -3.62 -7.50
CA LEU A 132 -10.77 -2.31 -6.89
C LEU A 132 -9.97 -1.41 -7.83
N ILE A 133 -8.95 -1.96 -8.50
CA ILE A 133 -8.11 -1.22 -9.43
C ILE A 133 -8.92 -0.77 -10.65
N ASP A 134 -9.71 -1.67 -11.24
CA ASP A 134 -10.61 -1.35 -12.35
C ASP A 134 -11.63 -0.27 -11.95
N GLY A 135 -12.24 -0.41 -10.76
CA GLY A 135 -13.19 0.57 -10.23
C GLY A 135 -12.59 1.94 -9.88
N TYR A 136 -11.29 2.01 -9.60
CA TYR A 136 -10.59 3.29 -9.39
C TYR A 136 -10.44 4.07 -10.71
N GLY A 137 -10.40 3.35 -11.83
CA GLY A 137 -10.23 3.87 -13.17
C GLY A 137 -8.75 3.99 -13.58
N PRO A 138 -8.49 4.55 -14.77
CA PRO A 138 -7.14 4.65 -15.33
C PRO A 138 -6.15 5.37 -14.41
N LEU A 139 -4.96 4.78 -14.26
CA LEU A 139 -3.87 5.34 -13.48
C LEU A 139 -2.80 5.93 -14.42
N SER A 140 -2.18 7.03 -14.00
CA SER A 140 -0.91 7.44 -14.58
C SER A 140 0.19 6.44 -14.17
N ASP A 141 1.26 6.34 -14.97
CA ASP A 141 2.42 5.51 -14.62
C ASP A 141 2.99 5.91 -13.24
N GLU A 142 3.02 7.21 -12.92
CA GLU A 142 3.46 7.68 -11.61
C GLU A 142 2.58 7.12 -10.48
N MET A 143 1.26 7.20 -10.62
CA MET A 143 0.33 6.65 -9.62
C MET A 143 0.48 5.13 -9.50
N ALA A 144 0.63 4.41 -10.61
CA ALA A 144 0.80 2.95 -10.63
C ALA A 144 2.08 2.52 -9.90
N PHE A 145 3.24 3.09 -10.24
CA PHE A 145 4.50 2.79 -9.56
C PHE A 145 4.49 3.20 -8.09
N ARG A 146 3.94 4.38 -7.77
CA ARG A 146 3.82 4.82 -6.37
C ARG A 146 2.93 3.88 -5.56
N THR A 147 1.82 3.43 -6.12
CA THR A 147 0.94 2.43 -5.52
C THR A 147 1.71 1.14 -5.25
N ALA A 148 2.48 0.64 -6.23
CA ALA A 148 3.32 -0.55 -6.04
C ALA A 148 4.37 -0.39 -4.93
N MET A 149 4.98 0.80 -4.77
CA MET A 149 5.87 1.09 -3.63
C MET A 149 5.13 0.97 -2.30
N TYR A 150 3.91 1.51 -2.18
CA TYR A 150 3.10 1.40 -0.97
C TYR A 150 2.70 -0.06 -0.69
N VAL A 151 2.34 -0.84 -1.71
CA VAL A 151 2.09 -2.28 -1.55
C VAL A 151 3.33 -2.99 -1.00
N GLY A 152 4.50 -2.72 -1.57
CA GLY A 152 5.76 -3.29 -1.10
C GLY A 152 6.09 -2.90 0.35
N MET A 153 5.84 -1.64 0.70
CA MET A 153 5.94 -1.15 2.08
C MET A 153 5.05 -1.94 3.02
N HIS A 154 3.78 -2.13 2.66
CA HIS A 154 2.79 -2.87 3.46
C HIS A 154 3.21 -4.31 3.76
N LEU A 155 3.72 -5.02 2.75
CA LEU A 155 4.21 -6.39 2.92
C LEU A 155 5.39 -6.47 3.89
N VAL A 156 6.29 -5.48 3.86
CA VAL A 156 7.47 -5.48 4.73
C VAL A 156 7.10 -5.14 6.17
N ILE A 157 6.24 -4.14 6.39
CA ILE A 157 5.81 -3.78 7.75
C ILE A 157 4.97 -4.88 8.43
N TYR A 158 4.39 -5.81 7.65
CA TYR A 158 3.72 -7.00 8.20
C TYR A 158 4.58 -7.70 9.26
N TYR A 159 5.90 -7.79 9.03
CA TYR A 159 6.82 -8.40 9.98
C TYR A 159 6.67 -7.81 11.38
N LEU A 160 6.58 -6.49 11.54
CA LEU A 160 6.51 -5.85 12.85
C LEU A 160 5.15 -6.04 13.55
N ARG A 161 4.08 -6.30 12.80
CA ARG A 161 2.70 -6.44 13.31
C ARG A 161 2.16 -7.86 13.30
N ARG A 162 2.95 -8.83 12.83
CA ARG A 162 2.51 -10.22 12.68
C ARG A 162 2.14 -10.86 14.02
N PRO A 163 1.17 -11.80 14.05
CA PRO A 163 0.95 -12.63 15.21
C PRO A 163 2.23 -13.43 15.55
N MET A 164 2.69 -13.34 16.79
CA MET A 164 3.84 -14.13 17.29
C MET A 164 3.40 -15.46 17.93
N SER A 165 2.10 -15.66 18.14
CA SER A 165 1.52 -16.89 18.67
C SER A 165 0.09 -17.12 18.14
N GLY A 166 -0.37 -18.37 18.20
CA GLY A 166 -1.73 -18.75 17.80
C GLY A 166 -1.85 -19.26 16.35
N PRO A 167 -3.08 -19.52 15.88
CA PRO A 167 -3.32 -20.23 14.62
C PRO A 167 -3.04 -19.41 13.35
N ARG A 168 -2.72 -18.11 13.50
CA ARG A 168 -2.43 -17.18 12.39
C ARG A 168 -0.93 -16.88 12.26
N VAL A 169 -0.07 -17.58 13.00
CA VAL A 169 1.38 -17.45 12.86
C VAL A 169 1.78 -18.01 11.50
N VAL A 170 2.57 -17.24 10.77
CA VAL A 170 3.12 -17.60 9.47
C VAL A 170 4.53 -18.16 9.66
N SER A 171 4.93 -19.13 8.83
CA SER A 171 6.27 -19.70 8.93
C SER A 171 7.34 -18.68 8.57
N GLU A 172 8.55 -18.89 9.07
CA GLU A 172 9.68 -17.99 8.78
C GLU A 172 9.98 -17.90 7.28
N GLU A 173 9.86 -19.01 6.55
CA GLU A 173 10.05 -19.05 5.09
C GLU A 173 9.02 -18.17 4.37
N ALA A 174 7.75 -18.22 4.77
CA ALA A 174 6.70 -17.39 4.20
C ALA A 174 6.89 -15.92 4.58
N ILE A 175 7.40 -15.62 5.79
CA ILE A 175 7.83 -14.26 6.16
C ILE A 175 8.91 -13.77 5.19
N VAL A 176 10.03 -14.50 5.06
CA VAL A 176 11.14 -14.09 4.19
C VAL A 176 10.69 -13.95 2.74
N ALA A 177 9.85 -14.85 2.23
CA ALA A 177 9.29 -14.75 0.88
C ALA A 177 8.45 -13.47 0.69
N GLY A 178 7.54 -13.17 1.63
CA GLY A 178 6.73 -11.95 1.56
C GLY A 178 7.55 -10.67 1.70
N LEU A 179 8.58 -10.67 2.56
CA LEU A 179 9.52 -9.55 2.67
C LEU A 179 10.34 -9.34 1.40
N THR A 180 10.73 -10.43 0.73
CA THR A 180 11.44 -10.38 -0.56
C THR A 180 10.56 -9.73 -1.63
N ILE A 181 9.29 -10.15 -1.73
CA ILE A 181 8.32 -9.54 -2.65
C ILE A 181 8.16 -8.05 -2.34
N GLY A 182 8.00 -7.69 -1.07
CA GLY A 182 7.81 -6.29 -0.69
C GLY A 182 9.03 -5.40 -1.01
N ARG A 183 10.24 -5.92 -0.78
CA ARG A 183 11.50 -5.27 -1.19
C ARG A 183 11.59 -5.14 -2.71
N ASP A 184 11.28 -6.19 -3.46
CA ASP A 184 11.32 -6.18 -4.92
C ASP A 184 10.33 -5.17 -5.49
N PHE A 185 9.09 -5.11 -4.99
CA PHE A 185 8.11 -4.11 -5.39
C PHE A 185 8.62 -2.69 -5.15
N MET A 186 9.23 -2.43 -4.00
CA MET A 186 9.82 -1.13 -3.67
C MET A 186 10.93 -0.75 -4.66
N VAL A 187 11.90 -1.64 -4.88
CA VAL A 187 13.07 -1.40 -5.75
C VAL A 187 12.66 -1.28 -7.21
N LYS A 188 11.79 -2.17 -7.69
CA LYS A 188 11.34 -2.22 -9.08
C LYS A 188 10.42 -1.06 -9.44
N ALA A 189 9.55 -0.64 -8.52
CA ALA A 189 8.74 0.55 -8.73
C ALA A 189 9.59 1.82 -8.77
N TRP A 190 10.60 1.94 -7.90
CA TRP A 190 11.55 3.04 -7.98
C TRP A 190 12.30 3.09 -9.31
N ALA A 191 12.73 1.93 -9.80
CA ALA A 191 13.38 1.79 -11.12
C ALA A 191 12.42 1.95 -12.30
N LYS A 192 11.11 2.11 -12.06
CA LYS A 192 10.04 2.15 -13.07
C LYS A 192 10.07 0.94 -14.01
N ASP A 193 10.37 -0.24 -13.46
CA ASP A 193 10.45 -1.50 -14.20
C ASP A 193 9.04 -2.05 -14.50
N ARG A 194 8.42 -1.53 -15.57
CA ARG A 194 7.07 -1.91 -15.98
C ARG A 194 6.95 -3.39 -16.34
N GLU A 195 7.96 -3.93 -17.04
CA GLU A 195 7.98 -5.33 -17.48
C GLU A 195 7.92 -6.29 -16.28
N PHE A 196 8.64 -5.97 -15.19
CA PHE A 196 8.54 -6.72 -13.94
C PHE A 196 7.10 -6.76 -13.41
N PHE A 197 6.39 -5.64 -13.41
CA PHE A 197 5.03 -5.59 -12.86
C PHE A 197 3.98 -6.21 -13.77
N GLU A 198 4.13 -6.12 -15.09
CA GLU A 198 3.25 -6.79 -16.06
C GLU A 198 3.28 -8.32 -15.89
N GLY A 199 4.39 -8.87 -15.36
CA GLY A 199 4.52 -10.28 -15.00
C GLY A 199 4.13 -10.63 -13.55
N SER A 200 3.61 -9.67 -12.77
CA SER A 200 3.29 -9.83 -11.34
C SER A 200 1.79 -9.76 -11.07
N GLU A 201 1.39 -10.04 -9.83
CA GLU A 201 0.03 -9.88 -9.33
C GLU A 201 -0.45 -8.41 -9.30
N LEU A 202 0.47 -7.44 -9.49
CA LEU A 202 0.15 -6.02 -9.63
C LEU A 202 0.00 -5.57 -11.10
N ALA A 203 -0.05 -6.49 -12.06
CA ALA A 203 -0.16 -6.17 -13.49
C ALA A 203 -1.36 -5.25 -13.81
N SER A 204 -2.48 -5.40 -13.08
CA SER A 204 -3.68 -4.57 -13.25
C SER A 204 -3.47 -3.09 -12.95
N LEU A 205 -2.43 -2.71 -12.17
CA LEU A 205 -2.07 -1.30 -11.98
C LEU A 205 -1.56 -0.63 -13.26
N PHE A 206 -1.07 -1.42 -14.22
CA PHE A 206 -0.35 -0.93 -15.39
C PHE A 206 -1.14 -1.09 -16.70
N THR A 207 -2.41 -1.48 -16.62
CA THR A 207 -3.28 -1.57 -17.80
C THR A 207 -3.57 -0.18 -18.36
N VAL A 208 -3.32 0.00 -19.66
CA VAL A 208 -3.64 1.25 -20.37
C VAL A 208 -5.16 1.38 -20.45
N ALA A 209 -5.70 2.58 -20.23
CA ALA A 209 -7.08 2.88 -20.57
C ALA A 209 -7.34 2.49 -22.04
N GLY A 210 -8.32 1.62 -22.27
CA GLY A 210 -8.78 1.28 -23.62
C GLY A 210 -9.40 2.46 -24.35
#